data_AF-A0A1L3ZW71-F1
#
_entry.id   AF-A0A1L3ZW71-F1
#
_cell.length_a   1.000
_cell.length_b   1.000
_cell.length_c   1.000
_cell.angle_alpha   90.00
_cell.angle_beta   90.00
_cell.angle_gamma   90.00
#
_symmetry.space_group_name_H-M   'P 1'
#
loop_
_entity.id
_entity.type
_entity.pdbx_description
1 polymer ?
#
loop_
_entity_poly.entity_id
_entity_poly.type
_entity_poly.pdbx_seq_one_letter_code
_entity_poly.pdbx_strand_id
1 'polypeptide(L)' 'MKRLAVPIGPPDMLAKPRQECDELVCLAEPAPFFAVGAHYGHFDQTSDEEVVRLLQQARMSWGQDP' A
#
# COMPACT_ATOMS: atom_id res chain seq x y z
N MET A 1 3.96 -15.40 -8.93
CA MET A 1 2.91 -14.43 -9.23
C MET A 1 3.12 -13.21 -8.34
N LYS A 2 3.56 -12.08 -8.89
CA LYS A 2 3.85 -10.82 -8.18
C LYS A 2 2.66 -9.88 -8.35
N ARG A 3 1.99 -9.54 -7.26
CA ARG A 3 0.86 -8.59 -7.24
C ARG A 3 1.22 -7.34 -6.45
N LEU A 4 0.76 -6.18 -6.89
CA LEU A 4 0.88 -4.92 -6.18
C LEU A 4 -0.49 -4.25 -6.05
N ALA A 5 -0.88 -3.91 -4.82
CA ALA A 5 -2.06 -3.11 -4.55
C ALA A 5 -1.65 -1.89 -3.74
N VAL A 6 -1.96 -0.69 -4.25
CA VAL A 6 -1.70 0.58 -3.56
C VAL A 6 -2.91 1.51 -3.72
N PRO A 7 -3.27 2.30 -2.71
CA PRO A 7 -4.42 3.20 -2.81
C PRO A 7 -4.16 4.36 -3.78
N ILE A 8 -2.94 4.90 -3.78
CA ILE A 8 -2.57 6.08 -4.55
C ILE A 8 -1.09 5.99 -4.98
N GLY A 9 -0.77 6.51 -6.15
CA GLY A 9 0.60 6.66 -6.62
C GLY A 9 0.68 7.54 -7.87
N PRO A 10 1.79 8.22 -8.14
CA PRO A 10 1.90 9.02 -9.34
C PRO A 10 2.05 8.13 -10.58
N PRO A 11 1.46 8.51 -11.73
CA PRO A 11 1.45 7.67 -12.94
C PRO A 11 2.83 7.23 -13.42
N ASP A 12 3.83 8.11 -13.32
CA ASP A 12 5.21 7.87 -13.74
C ASP A 12 5.93 6.83 -12.88
N MET A 13 5.75 6.86 -11.55
CA MET A 13 6.31 5.86 -10.64
C MET A 13 5.63 4.50 -10.77
N LEU A 14 4.36 4.45 -11.20
CA LEU A 14 3.64 3.20 -11.42
C LEU A 14 3.99 2.53 -12.75
N ALA A 15 4.60 3.25 -13.71
CA ALA A 15 4.96 2.70 -15.02
C ALA A 15 5.87 1.47 -14.94
N LYS A 16 6.89 1.50 -14.06
CA LYS A 16 7.81 0.37 -13.87
C LYS A 16 7.15 -0.81 -13.12
N PRO A 17 6.50 -0.63 -11.96
CA PRO A 17 5.75 -1.69 -11.30
C PRO A 17 4.71 -2.38 -12.21
N ARG A 18 4.03 -1.63 -13.10
CA ARG A 18 3.11 -2.21 -14.09
C ARG A 18 3.76 -3.21 -15.04
N GLN A 19 5.05 -3.04 -15.34
CA GLN A 19 5.78 -3.96 -16.21
C GLN A 19 6.30 -5.19 -15.45
N GLU A 20 6.51 -5.06 -14.14
CA GLU A 20 7.10 -6.11 -13.31
C GLU A 20 6.08 -6.99 -12.57
N CYS A 21 4.86 -6.49 -12.35
CA CYS A 21 3.83 -7.22 -11.63
C CYS A 21 2.86 -7.90 -12.62
N ASP A 22 2.42 -9.10 -12.28
CA ASP A 22 1.35 -9.79 -13.02
C ASP A 22 0.02 -9.06 -12.86
N GLU A 23 -0.18 -8.42 -11.69
CA GLU A 23 -1.39 -7.67 -11.37
C GLU A 23 -1.01 -6.42 -10.58
N LEU A 24 -1.51 -5.27 -11.03
CA LEU A 24 -1.38 -3.99 -10.34
C LEU A 24 -2.74 -3.32 -10.20
N VAL A 25 -3.12 -2.99 -8.98
CA VAL A 25 -4.33 -2.23 -8.66
C VAL A 25 -3.92 -0.91 -7.99
N CYS A 26 -4.27 0.21 -8.61
CA CYS A 26 -4.16 1.55 -8.03
C CYS A 26 -5.51 2.25 -8.09
N LEU A 27 -6.01 2.79 -6.97
CA LEU A 27 -7.33 3.42 -6.93
C LEU A 27 -7.32 4.84 -7.52
N ALA A 28 -6.23 5.57 -7.35
CA ALA A 28 -6.11 6.92 -7.88
C ALA A 28 -4.65 7.29 -8.24
N GLU A 29 -4.49 7.90 -9.40
CA GLU A 29 -3.20 8.26 -9.99
C GLU A 29 -3.16 9.75 -10.34
N PRO A 30 -3.12 10.65 -9.33
CA PRO A 30 -3.28 12.07 -9.56
C PRO A 30 -2.05 12.68 -10.25
N ALA A 31 -2.29 13.71 -11.04
CA ALA A 31 -1.27 14.56 -11.65
C ALA A 31 -1.74 16.03 -11.57
N PRO A 32 -1.02 16.93 -10.88
CA PRO A 32 0.24 16.71 -10.17
C PRO A 32 0.10 15.86 -8.90
N PHE A 33 1.15 15.13 -8.54
CA PHE A 33 1.25 14.37 -7.29
C PHE A 33 2.16 15.11 -6.32
N PHE A 34 1.61 15.64 -5.23
CA PHE A 34 2.38 16.41 -4.26
C PHE A 34 2.94 15.54 -3.13
N ALA A 35 2.07 14.83 -2.43
CA ALA A 35 2.45 13.97 -1.31
C ALA A 35 1.35 12.94 -1.06
N VAL A 36 1.71 11.78 -0.52
CA VAL A 36 0.74 10.73 -0.15
C VAL A 36 -0.29 11.26 0.85
N GLY A 37 0.16 11.96 1.90
CA GLY A 37 -0.72 12.48 2.95
C GLY A 37 -1.76 13.50 2.49
N ALA A 38 -1.56 14.16 1.33
CA ALA A 38 -2.54 15.10 0.77
C ALA A 38 -3.85 14.39 0.34
N HIS A 39 -3.84 13.06 0.24
CA HIS A 39 -4.99 12.26 -0.16
C HIS A 39 -5.73 11.58 1.01
N TYR A 40 -5.33 11.86 2.25
CA TYR A 40 -5.93 11.30 3.45
C TYR A 40 -6.45 12.42 4.36
N GLY A 41 -7.70 12.31 4.81
CA GLY A 41 -8.24 13.20 5.85
C GLY A 41 -7.56 13.01 7.21
N HIS A 42 -7.02 11.81 7.46
CA HIS A 42 -6.23 11.46 8.64
C HIS A 42 -4.95 10.77 8.19
N PHE A 43 -3.81 11.38 8.46
CA PHE A 43 -2.49 10.89 8.06
C PHE A 43 -1.49 10.94 9.24
N ASP A 44 -2.00 10.59 10.42
CA ASP A 44 -1.21 10.51 11.63
C ASP A 44 -0.21 9.36 11.54
N GLN A 45 0.94 9.51 12.21
CA GLN A 45 1.95 8.48 12.25
C GLN A 45 1.42 7.23 12.96
N THR A 46 1.56 6.07 12.32
CA THR A 46 1.39 4.77 12.99
C THR A 46 2.61 4.51 13.87
N SER A 47 2.40 4.30 15.17
CA SER A 47 3.51 4.07 16.11
C SER A 47 4.10 2.66 15.98
N ASP A 48 5.35 2.48 16.42
CA ASP A 48 6.00 1.17 16.40
C ASP A 48 5.24 0.14 17.25
N GLU A 49 4.69 0.55 18.40
CA GLU A 49 3.87 -0.32 19.25
C GLU A 49 2.60 -0.79 18.52
N GLU A 50 1.97 0.12 17.77
CA GLU A 50 0.80 -0.22 16.96
C GLU A 50 1.16 -1.20 15.85
N VAL A 51 2.27 -0.97 15.14
CA VAL A 51 2.76 -1.89 14.09
C VAL A 51 3.00 -3.28 14.66
N VAL A 52 3.72 -3.41 15.78
CA VAL A 52 3.99 -4.70 16.43
C VAL A 52 2.69 -5.42 16.80
N ARG A 53 1.73 -4.68 17.39
CA ARG A 53 0.42 -5.22 17.76
C ARG A 53 -0.35 -5.74 16.54
N LEU A 54 -0.38 -4.98 15.44
CA LEU A 54 -1.09 -5.36 14.21
C LEU A 54 -0.46 -6.59 13.55
N LEU A 55 0.88 -6.67 13.51
CA LEU A 55 1.59 -7.85 12.98
C LEU A 55 1.31 -9.12 13.78
N GLN A 56 1.23 -9.02 15.11
CA GLN A 56 0.84 -10.15 15.96
C GLN A 56 -0.59 -10.61 15.67
N GLN A 57 -1.54 -9.67 15.54
CA GLN A 57 -2.92 -10.00 15.16
C GLN A 57 -2.99 -10.65 13.78
N ALA A 58 -2.29 -10.09 12.79
CA ALA A 58 -2.25 -10.65 11.44
C ALA A 58 -1.70 -12.07 11.43
N ARG A 59 -0.65 -12.37 12.21
CA ARG A 59 -0.10 -13.73 12.34
C ARG A 59 -1.10 -14.74 12.91
N MET A 60 -2.00 -14.29 13.79
CA MET A 60 -3.06 -15.14 14.34
C MET A 60 -4.22 -15.32 13.35
N SER A 61 -4.58 -14.26 12.63
CA SER A 61 -5.69 -14.24 11.66
C SER A 61 -5.34 -14.91 10.33
N TRP A 62 -4.08 -14.84 9.90
CA TRP A 62 -3.54 -15.50 8.71
C TRP A 62 -2.95 -16.90 9.03
N GLY A 63 -3.36 -17.49 10.15
CA GLY A 63 -2.93 -18.82 10.57
C GLY A 63 -3.52 -19.93 9.69
N GLN A 64 -2.65 -20.51 8.84
CA GLN A 64 -2.79 -21.68 7.95
C GLN A 64 -3.24 -21.42 6.49
N ASP A 65 -2.33 -20.86 5.70
CA ASP A 65 -2.09 -21.39 4.34
C ASP A 65 -0.77 -22.18 4.40
N PRO A 66 -0.72 -23.48 4.01
CA PRO A 66 0.52 -24.24 3.93
C PRO A 66 1.51 -23.70 2.88
#